data_AF-A0A9Q4BVF3-F1
#
_entry.id   AF-A0A9Q4BVF3-F1
#
_cell.length_a   1.000
_cell.length_b   1.000
_cell.length_c   1.000
_cell.angle_alpha   90.00
_cell.angle_beta   90.00
_cell.angle_gamma   90.00
#
_symmetry.space_group_name_H-M   'P 1'
#
loop_
_entity.id
_entity.type
_entity.pdbx_description
1 polymer ?
#
loop_
_entity_poly.entity_id
_entity_poly.type
_entity_poly.pdbx_seq_one_letter_code
_entity_poly.pdbx_strand_id
1 'polypeptide(L)'
;MQTSGNSRILVKDKLIKIFSLYQRKNLDNETITIKHYHHPQNQSLKAYVRNLSASEQFASNANKDNSTIQFTINHRNISNDMYVEFAGKTYAITAPDKYEFYNTDIKFMAKEVAPITAEETEYEVWS
;
A
#
# COMPACT_ATOMS: atom_id res chain seq x y z
N MET A 1 -0.02 7.88 40.89
CA MET A 1 0.40 8.86 39.87
C MET A 1 0.58 8.10 38.57
N GLN A 2 -0.45 8.04 37.72
CA GLN A 2 -0.40 7.30 36.45
C GLN A 2 0.21 8.21 35.39
N THR A 3 1.37 7.82 34.84
CA THR A 3 1.93 8.43 33.63
C THR A 3 1.00 8.09 32.47
N SER A 4 0.21 9.06 32.03
CA SER A 4 -0.54 8.95 30.77
C SER A 4 0.45 8.73 29.64
N GLY A 5 0.44 7.52 29.09
CA GLY A 5 1.17 7.20 27.86
C GLY A 5 0.64 8.10 26.75
N ASN A 6 1.51 8.95 26.23
CA ASN A 6 1.20 9.89 25.17
C ASN A 6 0.97 9.10 23.86
N SER A 7 -0.24 8.57 23.67
CA SER A 7 -0.61 7.88 22.44
C SER A 7 -0.66 8.92 21.31
N ARG A 8 0.40 8.96 20.48
CA ARG A 8 0.39 9.75 19.25
C ARG A 8 -0.77 9.29 18.38
N ILE A 9 -1.77 10.14 18.21
CA ILE A 9 -2.85 9.93 17.23
C ILE A 9 -2.21 9.99 15.84
N LEU A 10 -2.29 8.89 15.09
CA LEU A 10 -1.85 8.85 13.69
C LEU A 10 -2.94 9.51 12.83
N VAL A 11 -2.62 10.68 12.27
CA VAL A 11 -3.56 11.39 11.38
C VAL A 11 -3.39 10.85 9.95
N LYS A 12 -4.44 10.25 9.40
CA LYS A 12 -4.47 9.75 8.02
C LYS A 12 -4.83 10.88 7.04
N ASP A 13 -3.86 11.73 6.75
CA ASP A 13 -4.01 12.94 5.94
C ASP A 13 -3.57 12.76 4.47
N LYS A 14 -2.98 11.61 4.12
CA LYS A 14 -2.52 11.31 2.76
C LYS A 14 -3.55 10.51 2.00
N LEU A 15 -3.54 10.65 0.68
CA LEU A 15 -4.36 9.88 -0.24
C LEU A 15 -3.47 8.91 -1.00
N ILE A 16 -3.86 7.65 -1.02
CA ILE A 16 -3.18 6.58 -1.75
C ILE A 16 -4.18 5.79 -2.59
N LYS A 17 -3.66 5.09 -3.60
CA LYS A 17 -4.41 4.07 -4.34
C LYS A 17 -3.72 2.73 -4.18
N ILE A 18 -4.48 1.66 -3.98
CA ILE A 18 -3.94 0.30 -3.86
C ILE A 18 -4.49 -0.51 -5.00
N PHE A 19 -3.63 -1.25 -5.69
CA PHE A 19 -4.02 -2.09 -6.80
C PHE A 19 -3.30 -3.44 -6.81
N SER A 20 -3.92 -4.43 -7.44
CA SER A 20 -3.32 -5.70 -7.82
C SER A 20 -3.23 -5.81 -9.34
N LEU A 21 -2.43 -6.76 -9.82
CA LEU A 21 -2.34 -7.10 -11.23
C LEU A 21 -2.84 -8.53 -11.43
N TYR A 22 -3.66 -8.73 -12.45
CA TYR A 22 -3.97 -10.07 -12.95
C TYR A 22 -4.04 -10.08 -14.47
N GLN A 23 -4.01 -11.28 -15.04
CA GLN A 23 -4.08 -11.48 -16.48
C GLN A 23 -5.43 -12.07 -16.88
N ARG A 24 -5.96 -11.63 -18.02
CA ARG A 24 -7.18 -12.20 -18.64
C ARG A 24 -6.99 -12.31 -20.14
N LYS A 25 -7.80 -13.15 -20.79
CA LYS A 25 -8.00 -13.08 -22.24
C LYS A 25 -8.95 -11.95 -22.61
N ASN A 26 -8.59 -11.18 -23.64
CA ASN A 26 -9.49 -10.21 -24.27
C ASN A 26 -10.39 -10.91 -25.32
N LEU A 27 -11.21 -10.12 -26.04
CA LEU A 27 -12.11 -10.63 -27.09
C LEU A 27 -11.36 -11.28 -28.27
N ASP A 28 -10.11 -10.88 -28.49
CA ASP A 28 -9.22 -11.39 -29.54
C ASP A 28 -8.35 -12.58 -29.07
N ASN A 29 -8.62 -13.12 -27.87
CA ASN A 29 -7.89 -14.22 -27.24
C ASN A 29 -6.39 -13.91 -26.94
N GLU A 30 -6.03 -12.63 -26.85
CA GLU A 30 -4.73 -12.17 -26.39
C GLU A 30 -4.70 -12.09 -24.87
N THR A 31 -3.56 -12.38 -24.26
CA THR A 31 -3.39 -12.21 -22.80
C THR A 31 -3.08 -10.76 -22.51
N ILE A 32 -3.97 -10.10 -21.77
CA ILE A 32 -3.81 -8.71 -21.33
C ILE A 32 -3.55 -8.64 -19.82
N THR A 33 -2.81 -7.63 -19.38
CA THR A 33 -2.66 -7.31 -17.95
C THR A 33 -3.70 -6.28 -17.54
N ILE A 34 -4.34 -6.53 -16.40
CA ILE A 34 -5.35 -5.65 -15.82
C ILE A 34 -4.81 -5.08 -14.51
N LYS A 35 -4.88 -3.76 -14.38
CA LYS A 35 -4.65 -3.05 -13.11
C LYS A 35 -5.97 -2.91 -12.36
N HIS A 36 -6.10 -3.60 -11.24
CA HIS A 36 -7.34 -3.63 -10.46
C HIS A 36 -7.19 -2.85 -9.16
N TYR A 37 -7.87 -1.70 -9.07
CA TYR A 37 -7.84 -0.84 -7.90
C TYR A 37 -8.84 -1.31 -6.83
N HIS A 38 -8.36 -1.47 -5.59
CA HIS A 38 -9.15 -1.87 -4.42
C HIS A 38 -9.94 -0.71 -3.79
N HIS A 39 -10.53 0.12 -4.65
CA HIS A 39 -11.44 1.22 -4.31
C HIS A 39 -12.21 1.67 -5.56
N PRO A 40 -13.34 2.39 -5.40
CA PRO A 40 -14.10 2.96 -6.50
C PRO A 40 -13.30 3.92 -7.36
N GLN A 41 -13.74 4.02 -8.60
CA GLN A 41 -13.24 5.01 -9.53
C GLN A 41 -13.37 6.42 -8.93
N ASN A 42 -12.34 7.25 -9.16
CA ASN A 42 -12.23 8.61 -8.64
C ASN A 42 -12.18 8.73 -7.10
N GLN A 43 -12.05 7.62 -6.38
CA GLN A 43 -11.79 7.61 -4.94
C GLN A 43 -10.31 7.35 -4.64
N SER A 44 -9.94 7.55 -3.38
CA SER A 44 -8.62 7.22 -2.84
C SER A 44 -8.75 6.83 -1.38
N LEU A 45 -7.78 6.08 -0.86
CA LEU A 45 -7.75 5.65 0.53
C LEU A 45 -6.99 6.68 1.37
N LYS A 46 -7.51 6.96 2.56
CA LYS A 46 -6.80 7.77 3.55
C LYS A 46 -5.70 6.94 4.21
N ALA A 47 -4.50 7.50 4.27
CA ALA A 47 -3.33 6.87 4.84
C ALA A 47 -2.54 7.85 5.71
N TYR A 48 -1.90 7.31 6.75
CA TYR A 48 -0.74 7.93 7.37
C TYR A 48 0.51 7.34 6.70
N VAL A 49 1.48 8.19 6.34
CA VAL A 49 2.67 7.79 5.58
C VAL A 49 3.92 8.24 6.32
N ARG A 50 4.87 7.33 6.50
CA ARG A 50 6.13 7.59 7.18
C ARG A 50 7.30 6.99 6.41
N ASN A 51 8.34 7.78 6.17
CA ASN A 51 9.63 7.26 5.70
C ASN A 51 10.34 6.55 6.85
N LEU A 52 10.95 5.39 6.58
CA LEU A 52 11.82 4.75 7.57
C LEU A 52 13.11 5.53 7.71
N SER A 53 13.56 5.74 8.95
CA SER A 53 14.89 6.28 9.19
C SER A 53 15.95 5.25 8.78
N ALA A 54 17.17 5.73 8.49
CA ALA A 54 18.29 4.84 8.18
C ALA A 54 18.51 3.76 9.27
N SER A 55 18.30 4.09 10.55
CA SER A 55 18.43 3.15 11.67
C SER A 55 17.39 2.01 11.65
N GLU A 56 16.17 2.28 11.19
CA GLU A 56 15.13 1.25 11.02
C GLU A 56 15.41 0.36 9.80
N GLN A 57 16.05 0.91 8.76
CA GLN A 57 16.47 0.15 7.57
C GLN A 57 17.60 -0.85 7.89
N PHE A 58 18.58 -0.48 8.75
CA PHE A 58 19.71 -1.34 9.11
C PHE A 58 19.31 -2.61 9.89
N ALA A 59 18.24 -2.56 10.68
CA ALA A 59 17.73 -3.74 11.39
C ALA A 59 17.11 -4.79 10.44
N SER A 60 16.80 -4.38 9.20
CA SER A 60 16.13 -5.20 8.19
C SER A 60 17.06 -5.61 7.04
N ASN A 61 18.37 -5.82 7.26
CA ASN A 61 19.35 -6.48 6.36
C ASN A 61 19.30 -6.17 4.84
N ALA A 62 18.65 -5.09 4.41
CA ALA A 62 18.43 -4.73 3.03
C ALA A 62 19.15 -3.41 2.77
N ASN A 63 19.87 -3.38 1.65
CA ASN A 63 20.64 -2.25 1.14
C ASN A 63 19.98 -0.89 1.44
N LYS A 64 20.81 0.10 1.81
CA LYS A 64 20.50 1.51 2.09
C LYS A 64 19.71 2.20 0.96
N ASP A 65 18.49 1.77 0.75
CA ASP A 65 17.63 2.22 -0.32
C ASP A 65 16.54 3.05 0.34
N ASN A 66 16.68 4.36 0.25
CA ASN A 66 15.77 5.37 0.82
C ASN A 66 14.36 5.34 0.16
N SER A 67 14.06 4.27 -0.56
CA SER A 67 12.87 3.98 -1.37
C SER A 67 11.79 3.22 -0.61
N THR A 68 12.04 2.83 0.65
CA THR A 68 11.07 2.08 1.46
C THR A 68 10.25 3.02 2.36
N ILE A 69 8.93 2.91 2.27
CA ILE A 69 7.96 3.75 2.98
C ILE A 69 6.98 2.86 3.77
N GLN A 70 6.61 3.30 4.97
CA GLN A 70 5.56 2.67 5.76
C GLN A 70 4.22 3.39 5.54
N PHE A 71 3.17 2.60 5.33
CA PHE A 71 1.80 3.07 5.23
C PHE A 71 0.97 2.57 6.40
N THR A 72 -0.01 3.36 6.83
CA THR A 72 -1.03 2.95 7.81
C THR A 72 -2.40 3.38 7.31
N ILE A 73 -3.30 2.42 7.11
CA ILE A 73 -4.65 2.63 6.58
C ILE A 73 -5.70 1.94 7.46
N ASN A 74 -6.98 2.24 7.24
CA ASN A 74 -8.06 1.46 7.85
C ASN A 74 -7.95 -0.02 7.44
N HIS A 75 -8.35 -0.92 8.34
CA HIS A 75 -8.25 -2.37 8.14
C HIS A 75 -8.85 -2.82 6.81
N ARG A 76 -8.03 -3.50 6.01
CA ARG A 76 -8.32 -4.01 4.66
C ARG A 76 -7.49 -5.25 4.39
N ASN A 77 -7.92 -6.09 3.45
CA ASN A 77 -7.12 -7.21 2.98
C ASN A 77 -5.94 -6.68 2.12
N ILE A 78 -4.71 -6.84 2.63
CA ILE A 78 -3.48 -6.39 1.97
C ILE A 78 -2.52 -7.58 1.85
N SER A 79 -1.89 -7.70 0.69
CA SER A 79 -0.97 -8.80 0.35
C SER A 79 0.26 -8.28 -0.38
N ASN A 80 1.31 -9.11 -0.45
CA ASN A 80 2.62 -8.79 -1.05
C ASN A 80 2.59 -8.69 -2.59
N ASP A 81 1.54 -9.20 -3.22
CA ASP A 81 1.30 -9.11 -4.66
C ASP A 81 0.58 -7.81 -5.07
N MET A 82 0.36 -6.91 -4.11
CA MET A 82 -0.27 -5.61 -4.32
C MET A 82 0.74 -4.47 -4.39
N TYR A 83 0.28 -3.35 -4.94
CA TYR A 83 1.04 -2.13 -5.15
C TYR A 83 0.29 -0.93 -4.60
N VAL A 84 1.03 0.14 -4.33
CA VAL A 84 0.51 1.43 -3.87
C VAL A 84 0.97 2.55 -4.78
N GLU A 85 0.04 3.39 -5.23
CA GLU A 85 0.35 4.68 -5.86
C GLU A 85 0.24 5.79 -4.82
N PHE A 86 1.33 6.54 -4.63
CA PHE A 86 1.41 7.66 -3.71
C PHE A 86 2.35 8.73 -4.26
N ALA A 87 1.94 10.00 -4.22
CA ALA A 87 2.76 11.14 -4.65
C ALA A 87 3.39 10.98 -6.06
N GLY A 88 2.66 10.38 -7.00
CA GLY A 88 3.12 10.16 -8.38
C GLY A 88 4.09 8.99 -8.56
N LYS A 89 4.32 8.19 -7.52
CA LYS A 89 5.23 7.04 -7.52
C LYS A 89 4.48 5.73 -7.24
N THR A 90 5.05 4.62 -7.69
CA THR A 90 4.52 3.27 -7.44
C THR A 90 5.42 2.54 -6.44
N TYR A 91 4.80 1.84 -5.49
CA TYR A 91 5.49 1.08 -4.46
C TYR A 91 4.96 -0.35 -4.41
N ALA A 92 5.83 -1.36 -4.44
CA ALA A 92 5.47 -2.76 -4.24
C ALA A 92 5.42 -3.10 -2.75
N ILE A 93 4.36 -3.75 -2.29
CA ILE A 93 4.20 -4.12 -0.87
C ILE A 93 5.14 -5.29 -0.54
N THR A 94 6.01 -5.12 0.46
CA THR A 94 7.06 -6.11 0.77
C THR A 94 6.78 -6.94 2.02
N ALA A 95 6.06 -6.37 3.00
CA ALA A 95 5.64 -7.07 4.21
C ALA A 95 4.44 -6.34 4.86
N PRO A 96 3.21 -6.88 4.78
CA PRO A 96 2.13 -6.46 5.64
C PRO A 96 2.42 -7.01 7.03
N ASP A 97 2.46 -6.11 8.01
CA ASP A 97 2.56 -6.51 9.40
C ASP A 97 1.20 -7.07 9.82
N LYS A 98 1.05 -8.39 9.72
CA LYS A 98 -0.19 -9.11 10.09
C LYS A 98 -0.34 -9.28 11.61
N TYR A 99 0.56 -8.70 12.43
CA TYR A 99 0.58 -8.92 13.88
C TYR A 99 -0.34 -8.02 14.70
N GLU A 100 -0.97 -6.98 14.13
CA GLU A 100 -1.93 -6.16 14.88
C GLU A 100 -3.33 -6.80 14.90
N PHE A 101 -3.54 -7.67 15.90
CA PHE A 101 -4.80 -8.32 16.27
C PHE A 101 -5.97 -7.37 16.64
N TYR A 102 -5.78 -6.05 16.59
CA TYR A 102 -6.79 -5.05 16.95
C TYR A 102 -7.27 -4.28 15.70
N ASN A 103 -8.02 -4.99 14.86
CA ASN A 103 -9.08 -4.65 13.88
C ASN A 103 -9.36 -3.22 13.32
N THR A 104 -8.70 -2.14 13.69
CA THR A 104 -9.03 -0.81 13.12
C THR A 104 -8.12 -0.41 11.98
N ASP A 105 -6.82 -0.70 12.10
CA ASP A 105 -5.79 -0.24 11.17
C ASP A 105 -4.90 -1.39 10.72
N ILE A 106 -4.29 -1.24 9.55
CA ILE A 106 -3.22 -2.12 9.06
C ILE A 106 -2.00 -1.29 8.69
N LYS A 107 -0.82 -1.81 9.05
CA LYS A 107 0.49 -1.23 8.73
C LYS A 107 1.21 -2.14 7.76
N PHE A 108 1.84 -1.57 6.76
CA PHE A 108 2.64 -2.33 5.81
C PHE A 108 3.79 -1.49 5.25
N MET A 109 4.84 -2.21 4.85
CA MET A 109 6.00 -1.64 4.17
C MET A 109 5.84 -1.78 2.66
N ALA A 110 6.26 -0.76 1.91
CA ALA A 110 6.33 -0.84 0.46
C ALA A 110 7.62 -0.17 -0.06
N LYS A 111 8.19 -0.75 -1.12
CA LYS A 111 9.42 -0.28 -1.77
C LYS A 111 9.09 0.34 -3.12
N GLU A 112 9.67 1.51 -3.41
CA GLU A 112 9.50 2.18 -4.70
C GLU A 112 9.95 1.27 -5.86
N VAL A 113 9.13 1.21 -6.90
CA VAL A 113 9.37 0.47 -8.13
C VAL A 113 9.08 1.36 -9.34
N ALA A 114 9.48 0.90 -10.53
CA ALA A 114 9.10 1.57 -11.77
C ALA A 114 7.56 1.66 -11.90
N PRO A 115 7.03 2.74 -12.52
CA PRO A 115 5.60 2.85 -12.78
C PRO A 115 5.07 1.63 -13.54
N ILE A 116 3.94 1.09 -13.08
CA ILE A 116 3.32 -0.09 -13.68
C ILE A 116 2.25 0.36 -14.66
N THR A 117 2.41 -0.05 -15.92
CA THR A 117 1.42 0.10 -16.99
C THR A 117 0.61 -1.18 -17.13
N ALA A 118 -0.67 -1.05 -17.46
CA ALA A 118 -1.57 -2.15 -17.79
C ALA A 118 -2.42 -1.73 -18.98
N GLU A 119 -2.86 -2.72 -19.75
CA GLU A 119 -3.69 -2.53 -20.94
C GLU A 119 -5.11 -2.11 -20.55
N GLU A 120 -5.61 -2.62 -19.43
CA GLU A 120 -6.92 -2.28 -18.88
C GLU A 120 -6.84 -1.91 -17.40
N THR A 121 -7.85 -1.18 -16.93
CA THR A 121 -7.98 -0.75 -15.53
C THR A 121 -9.39 -1.02 -15.02
N GLU A 122 -9.46 -1.62 -13.83
CA GLU A 122 -10.71 -1.92 -13.13
C GLU A 122 -10.71 -1.31 -11.72
N TYR A 123 -11.90 -1.14 -11.15
CA TYR A 123 -12.12 -0.56 -9.84
C TYR A 123 -13.13 -1.39 -9.05
N GLU A 124 -12.87 -1.63 -7.77
CA GLU A 124 -13.87 -2.20 -6.86
C GLU A 124 -15.03 -1.23 -6.62
N VAL A 125 -16.21 -1.76 -6.31
CA VAL A 125 -17.34 -0.99 -5.81
C VAL A 125 -17.40 -1.15 -4.29
N TRP A 126 -17.49 -0.07 -3.53
CA TRP A 126 -17.76 -0.17 -2.09
C TRP A 126 -19.19 -0.68 -1.92
N SER A 127 -19.34 -1.86 -1.33
CA SER A 127 -20.61 -2.41 -0.85
C SER A 127 -20.97 -1.87 0.53
#